data_AF-A0AAW2QX77-F1
#
_entry.id   AF-A0AAW2QX77-F1
#
_cell.length_a   1.000
_cell.length_b   1.000
_cell.length_c   1.000
_cell.angle_alpha   90.00
_cell.angle_beta   90.00
_cell.angle_gamma   90.00
#
_symmetry.space_group_name_H-M   'P 1'
#
loop_
_entity.id
_entity.type
_entity.pdbx_description
1 polymer ?
#
loop_
_entity_poly.entity_id
_entity_poly.type
_entity_poly.pdbx_seq_one_letter_code
_entity_poly.pdbx_strand_id
1 'polypeptide(L)'
;MGGFCFKNLTFMIVILLIVWCSHIETCNARRVGRHWRQSRGGAASLFKKKGKKYGSNHHNGNAGKPKQKTPSPKAPAPVPPPAAGPKQSPPPPKKGDGKAAYPTVLSVLDFGAKGDGSTDDTKAFQAAWAAACKVEASVIDVPAKHVFLVGPISFSGPYCQHDIVFQLDGKIVAPTGSSHWGSGLLQWLEFTKLVGLTIKGSGTIDGNGAVWWQSAPYDDDPWMIKQS
;
A
#
# COMPACT_ATOMS: atom_id res chain seq x y z
N MET A 1 -66.00 -30.55 4.06
CA MET A 1 -64.53 -30.57 4.19
C MET A 1 -63.96 -29.99 2.90
N GLY A 2 -63.70 -28.68 2.86
CA GLY A 2 -63.23 -28.00 1.64
C GLY A 2 -61.74 -28.22 1.45
N GLY A 3 -61.36 -28.83 0.32
CA GLY A 3 -59.98 -29.16 -0.02
C GLY A 3 -59.10 -27.91 -0.14
N PHE A 4 -58.02 -27.86 0.63
CA PHE A 4 -56.99 -26.84 0.50
C PHE A 4 -56.29 -26.99 -0.86
N CYS A 5 -56.48 -26.00 -1.74
CA CYS A 5 -55.83 -25.95 -3.05
C CYS A 5 -54.34 -25.63 -2.88
N PHE A 6 -53.46 -26.53 -3.35
CA PHE A 6 -52.00 -26.43 -3.22
C PHE A 6 -51.42 -25.10 -3.72
N LYS A 7 -52.05 -24.46 -4.72
CA LYS A 7 -51.64 -23.15 -5.25
C LYS A 7 -51.71 -22.05 -4.18
N ASN A 8 -52.72 -22.10 -3.31
CA ASN A 8 -52.86 -21.10 -2.25
C ASN A 8 -51.82 -21.30 -1.14
N LEU A 9 -51.40 -22.56 -0.91
CA LEU A 9 -50.36 -22.87 0.07
C LEU A 9 -48.97 -22.42 -0.41
N THR A 10 -48.63 -22.62 -1.69
CA THR A 10 -47.37 -22.11 -2.25
C THR A 10 -47.33 -20.59 -2.25
N PHE A 11 -48.43 -19.90 -2.59
CA PHE A 11 -48.49 -18.44 -2.49
C PHE A 11 -48.33 -17.94 -1.06
N MET A 12 -48.93 -18.60 -0.06
CA MET A 12 -48.74 -18.25 1.35
C MET A 12 -47.29 -18.44 1.81
N ILE A 13 -46.63 -19.52 1.41
CA ILE A 13 -45.22 -19.76 1.76
C ILE A 13 -44.30 -18.73 1.10
N VAL A 14 -44.54 -18.38 -0.17
CA VAL A 14 -43.75 -17.36 -0.88
C VAL A 14 -43.92 -15.98 -0.24
N ILE A 15 -45.14 -15.60 0.15
CA ILE A 15 -45.38 -14.32 0.84
C ILE A 15 -44.69 -14.30 2.20
N LEU A 16 -44.72 -15.41 2.96
CA LEU A 16 -43.99 -15.52 4.22
C LEU A 16 -42.47 -15.40 4.04
N LEU A 17 -41.91 -16.00 2.97
CA LEU A 17 -40.49 -15.87 2.64
C LEU A 17 -40.13 -14.43 2.21
N ILE A 18 -40.97 -13.76 1.43
CA ILE A 18 -40.73 -12.36 1.02
C ILE A 18 -40.78 -11.42 2.23
N VAL A 19 -41.73 -11.62 3.15
CA VAL A 19 -41.83 -10.84 4.40
C VAL A 19 -40.65 -11.13 5.32
N TRP A 20 -40.18 -12.38 5.40
CA TRP A 20 -38.99 -12.76 6.17
C TRP A 20 -37.69 -12.22 5.56
N CYS A 21 -37.53 -12.27 4.24
CA CYS A 21 -36.39 -11.68 3.53
C CYS A 21 -36.36 -10.15 3.69
N SER A 22 -37.54 -9.50 3.66
CA SER A 22 -37.67 -8.06 3.92
C SER A 22 -37.35 -7.69 5.37
N HIS A 23 -37.39 -8.65 6.30
CA HIS A 23 -36.99 -8.46 7.70
C HIS A 23 -35.49 -8.71 7.95
N ILE A 24 -34.75 -9.26 6.98
CA ILE A 24 -33.34 -9.64 7.11
C ILE A 24 -32.39 -8.80 6.23
N GLU A 25 -32.85 -7.83 5.45
CA GLU A 25 -31.94 -6.92 4.75
C GLU A 25 -31.86 -5.53 5.40
N THR A 26 -30.98 -5.43 6.40
CA THR A 26 -29.95 -4.41 6.30
C THR A 26 -28.59 -5.10 6.32
N CYS A 27 -28.06 -5.37 5.13
CA CYS A 27 -26.62 -5.49 4.93
C CYS A 27 -25.97 -4.12 5.20
N ASN A 28 -25.88 -3.77 6.48
CA ASN A 28 -25.01 -2.72 6.98
C ASN A 28 -23.61 -3.32 7.17
N ALA A 29 -22.86 -3.44 6.08
CA ALA A 29 -21.41 -3.58 6.20
C ALA A 29 -20.75 -2.19 6.07
N ARG A 30 -20.87 -1.36 7.11
CA ARG A 30 -19.92 -0.26 7.34
C ARG A 30 -19.66 -0.01 8.83
N ARG A 31 -18.38 -0.23 9.20
CA ARG A 31 -17.61 0.23 10.38
C ARG A 31 -17.81 -0.47 11.73
N VAL A 32 -16.80 -1.28 12.08
CA VAL A 32 -15.98 -1.18 13.31
C VAL A 32 -14.58 -1.66 12.89
N GLY A 33 -13.44 -0.99 13.06
CA GLY A 33 -13.05 -0.07 14.12
C GLY A 33 -12.12 -0.75 15.13
N ARG A 34 -10.86 -1.01 14.76
CA ARG A 34 -9.67 -1.23 15.62
C ARG A 34 -9.69 -2.36 16.67
N HIS A 35 -8.90 -3.43 16.43
CA HIS A 35 -7.88 -3.94 17.38
C HIS A 35 -7.04 -5.11 16.81
N TRP A 36 -6.11 -4.89 15.89
CA TRP A 36 -5.06 -5.90 15.72
C TRP A 36 -4.00 -5.70 16.82
N ARG A 37 -4.22 -6.38 17.95
CA ARG A 37 -3.22 -6.53 19.01
C ARG A 37 -3.03 -8.02 19.34
N GLN A 38 -1.83 -8.48 19.02
CA GLN A 38 -1.03 -9.54 19.66
C GLN A 38 -1.59 -10.96 19.69
N SER A 39 -0.99 -11.82 18.86
CA SER A 39 -0.70 -13.19 19.30
C SER A 39 0.70 -13.17 19.94
N ARG A 40 0.74 -13.16 21.28
CA ARG A 40 1.92 -13.47 22.10
C ARG A 40 1.75 -14.91 22.58
N GLY A 41 2.82 -15.70 22.48
CA GLY A 41 2.81 -17.14 22.70
C GLY A 41 2.72 -17.61 24.15
N GLY A 42 2.87 -18.92 24.28
CA GLY A 42 2.97 -19.71 25.51
C GLY A 42 2.39 -21.10 25.23
N ALA A 43 3.15 -22.10 24.78
CA ALA A 43 4.16 -22.90 25.50
C ALA A 43 3.60 -24.30 25.80
N ALA A 44 4.26 -25.34 25.28
CA ALA A 44 4.43 -26.61 25.97
C ALA A 44 5.58 -27.39 25.31
N SER A 45 6.70 -27.36 26.02
CA SER A 45 7.83 -28.28 25.95
C SER A 45 7.43 -29.75 25.92
N LEU A 46 8.20 -30.59 25.22
CA LEU A 46 8.66 -31.88 25.76
C LEU A 46 9.84 -32.44 24.96
N PHE A 47 10.72 -33.05 25.73
CA PHE A 47 12.10 -33.39 25.47
C PHE A 47 12.28 -34.60 24.54
N LYS A 48 13.37 -34.60 23.76
CA LYS A 48 14.15 -35.85 23.59
C LYS A 48 15.64 -35.56 23.36
N LYS A 49 16.38 -35.65 24.46
CA LYS A 49 17.83 -35.79 24.53
C LYS A 49 18.18 -37.27 24.37
N LYS A 50 19.10 -37.61 23.47
CA LYS A 50 19.92 -38.83 23.59
C LYS A 50 21.29 -38.57 22.96
N GLY A 51 22.31 -38.54 23.80
CA GLY A 51 23.71 -38.36 23.38
C GLY A 51 24.41 -39.67 23.09
N LYS A 52 25.61 -39.57 22.51
CA LYS A 52 26.74 -40.48 22.75
C LYS A 52 28.04 -39.74 22.42
N LYS A 53 28.88 -39.58 23.43
CA LYS A 53 30.32 -39.24 23.32
C LYS A 53 31.08 -40.50 22.93
N TYR A 54 32.13 -40.35 22.14
CA TYR A 54 33.36 -41.15 22.23
C TYR A 54 34.54 -40.18 22.15
N GLY A 55 35.55 -40.42 22.99
CA GLY A 55 36.72 -39.57 23.13
C GLY A 55 38.02 -40.24 22.67
N SER A 56 39.05 -39.39 22.63
CA SER A 56 40.50 -39.65 22.71
C SER A 56 41.20 -40.33 21.52
N ASN A 57 42.15 -39.63 20.88
CA ASN A 57 43.56 -39.90 21.13
C ASN A 57 44.51 -38.79 20.67
N HIS A 58 45.55 -38.58 21.48
CA HIS A 58 46.69 -37.68 21.33
C HIS A 58 47.77 -38.25 20.39
N HIS A 59 48.55 -37.38 19.72
CA HIS A 59 50.02 -37.48 19.64
C HIS A 59 50.66 -36.08 19.45
N ASN A 60 51.95 -36.01 19.74
CA ASN A 60 52.71 -34.91 20.35
C ASN A 60 53.79 -34.31 19.41
N GLY A 61 54.23 -33.08 19.74
CA GLY A 61 55.53 -32.50 19.36
C GLY A 61 55.47 -31.52 18.16
N ASN A 62 56.20 -30.41 18.09
CA ASN A 62 57.18 -29.77 18.95
C ASN A 62 57.27 -28.27 18.55
N ALA A 63 57.85 -27.49 19.46
CA ALA A 63 58.18 -26.08 19.52
C ALA A 63 58.35 -25.22 18.25
N GLY A 64 57.82 -24.00 18.34
CA GLY A 64 58.24 -22.81 17.59
C GLY A 64 57.57 -21.54 18.15
N LYS A 65 58.27 -20.77 18.98
CA LYS A 65 57.96 -19.37 19.39
C LYS A 65 58.99 -18.45 18.71
N PRO A 66 58.86 -17.11 18.70
CA PRO A 66 57.71 -16.24 19.00
C PRO A 66 57.51 -15.13 17.93
N LYS A 67 56.35 -14.44 17.92
CA LYS A 67 56.30 -12.98 17.72
C LYS A 67 54.94 -12.40 18.10
N GLN A 68 54.93 -11.76 19.25
CA GLN A 68 53.89 -10.86 19.74
C GLN A 68 54.02 -9.53 19.00
N LYS A 69 52.94 -9.05 18.36
CA LYS A 69 52.79 -7.65 18.00
C LYS A 69 51.52 -7.11 18.66
N THR A 70 51.75 -6.17 19.56
CA THR A 70 50.81 -5.32 20.28
C THR A 70 49.89 -4.54 19.32
N PRO A 71 48.64 -4.23 19.70
CA PRO A 71 47.64 -3.61 18.84
C PRO A 71 47.70 -2.07 18.85
N SER A 72 47.32 -1.44 17.74
CA SER A 72 46.77 -0.07 17.66
C SER A 72 46.45 0.30 16.20
N PRO A 73 45.54 1.26 15.92
CA PRO A 73 44.28 1.55 16.59
C PRO A 73 43.10 1.42 15.61
N LYS A 74 41.92 1.15 16.19
CA LYS A 74 40.63 1.15 15.51
C LYS A 74 40.40 2.54 14.91
N ALA A 75 40.22 2.63 13.59
CA ALA A 75 39.69 3.84 12.97
C ALA A 75 38.37 4.21 13.67
N PRO A 76 38.14 5.49 14.02
CA PRO A 76 36.88 5.89 14.63
C PRO A 76 35.73 5.56 13.67
N ALA A 77 34.68 4.99 14.23
CA ALA A 77 33.44 4.72 13.52
C ALA A 77 32.95 5.99 12.79
N PRO A 78 32.32 5.86 11.61
CA PRO A 78 31.60 6.99 11.03
C PRO A 78 30.61 7.52 12.07
N VAL A 79 30.70 8.82 12.35
CA VAL A 79 29.75 9.52 13.20
C VAL A 79 28.33 9.22 12.69
N PRO A 80 27.39 8.79 13.54
CA PRO A 80 26.01 8.59 13.10
C PRO A 80 25.47 9.92 12.55
N PRO A 81 24.71 9.91 11.44
CA PRO A 81 24.06 11.13 10.97
C PRO A 81 23.19 11.70 12.10
N PRO A 82 23.13 13.03 12.27
CA PRO A 82 22.33 13.64 13.32
C PRO A 82 20.88 13.15 13.20
N ALA A 83 20.33 12.70 14.33
CA ALA A 83 18.99 12.18 14.42
C ALA A 83 18.02 13.16 13.74
N ALA A 84 17.34 12.69 12.70
CA ALA A 84 16.23 13.40 12.11
C ALA A 84 15.21 13.67 13.22
N GLY A 85 15.07 14.95 13.58
CA GLY A 85 14.01 15.40 14.47
C GLY A 85 12.64 15.01 13.91
N PRO A 86 11.57 15.09 14.72
CA PRO A 86 10.24 14.73 14.28
C PRO A 86 9.87 15.53 13.04
N LYS A 87 9.62 14.86 11.90
CA LYS A 87 8.98 15.48 10.74
C LYS A 87 7.61 15.96 11.19
N GLN A 88 7.49 17.25 11.51
CA GLN A 88 6.21 17.88 11.75
C GLN A 88 5.41 17.85 10.45
N SER A 89 4.18 17.35 10.54
CA SER A 89 3.19 17.47 9.47
C SER A 89 3.08 18.93 9.02
N PRO A 90 2.87 19.22 7.72
CA PRO A 90 2.67 20.59 7.26
C PRO A 90 1.57 21.27 8.06
N PRO A 91 1.74 22.57 8.42
CA PRO A 91 0.71 23.30 9.14
C PRO A 91 -0.59 23.31 8.32
N PRO A 92 -1.76 23.23 8.97
CA PRO A 92 -3.03 23.33 8.27
C PRO A 92 -3.13 24.68 7.54
N PRO A 93 -3.72 24.72 6.33
CA PRO A 93 -3.92 25.97 5.60
C PRO A 93 -4.79 26.91 6.44
N LYS A 94 -4.37 28.17 6.53
CA LYS A 94 -5.09 29.23 7.25
C LYS A 94 -6.45 29.46 6.58
N LYS A 95 -7.53 29.42 7.37
CA LYS A 95 -8.90 29.73 6.93
C LYS A 95 -8.93 31.21 6.53
N GLY A 96 -9.04 31.49 5.23
CA GLY A 96 -9.02 32.86 4.70
C GLY A 96 -10.39 33.53 4.78
N ASP A 97 -10.39 34.76 5.29
CA ASP A 97 -11.56 35.63 5.37
C ASP A 97 -11.92 36.20 4.00
N GLY A 98 -12.95 35.64 3.36
CA GLY A 98 -13.88 36.36 2.47
C GLY A 98 -13.35 37.23 1.31
N LYS A 99 -12.17 36.96 0.73
CA LYS A 99 -11.74 37.56 -0.55
C LYS A 99 -11.53 36.50 -1.63
N ALA A 100 -11.82 36.88 -2.88
CA ALA A 100 -11.81 36.05 -4.09
C ALA A 100 -10.90 34.82 -3.96
N ALA A 101 -11.53 33.64 -3.96
CA ALA A 101 -10.86 32.36 -3.74
C ALA A 101 -9.92 32.08 -4.92
N TYR A 102 -8.64 32.39 -4.74
CA TYR A 102 -7.60 31.81 -5.57
C TYR A 102 -7.61 30.29 -5.31
N PRO A 103 -7.49 29.45 -6.36
CA PRO A 103 -7.45 28.01 -6.18
C PRO A 103 -6.32 27.67 -5.21
N THR A 104 -6.63 26.90 -4.17
CA THR A 104 -5.61 26.46 -3.20
C THR A 104 -4.76 25.38 -3.86
N VAL A 105 -3.55 25.76 -4.27
CA VAL A 105 -2.58 24.85 -4.90
C VAL A 105 -1.72 24.19 -3.83
N LEU A 106 -1.63 22.86 -3.88
CA LEU A 106 -0.95 21.99 -2.92
C LEU A 106 0.02 21.12 -3.71
N SER A 107 1.28 21.56 -3.81
CA SER A 107 2.29 20.80 -4.54
C SER A 107 2.74 19.60 -3.73
N VAL A 108 2.85 18.43 -4.36
CA VAL A 108 3.32 17.20 -3.68
C VAL A 108 4.72 17.35 -3.08
N LEU A 109 5.54 18.27 -3.59
CA LEU A 109 6.86 18.62 -3.05
C LEU A 109 6.76 19.24 -1.65
N ASP A 110 5.74 20.06 -1.40
CA ASP A 110 5.48 20.68 -0.08
C ASP A 110 5.12 19.63 0.99
N PHE A 111 4.70 18.45 0.54
CA PHE A 111 4.38 17.30 1.40
C PHE A 111 5.56 16.30 1.50
N GLY A 112 6.73 16.68 0.99
CA GLY A 112 7.97 15.93 1.14
C GLY A 112 8.22 14.89 0.05
N ALA A 113 7.54 14.98 -1.10
CA ALA A 113 7.91 14.22 -2.28
C ALA A 113 9.29 14.69 -2.76
N LYS A 114 10.12 13.76 -3.22
CA LYS A 114 11.42 14.10 -3.80
C LYS A 114 11.38 14.25 -5.31
N GLY A 115 10.58 13.45 -6.01
CA GLY A 115 10.47 13.55 -7.46
C GLY A 115 11.75 13.16 -8.22
N ASP A 116 12.57 12.27 -7.62
CA ASP A 116 13.84 11.78 -8.17
C ASP A 116 13.72 10.45 -8.95
N GLY A 117 12.51 9.89 -9.04
CA GLY A 117 12.19 8.63 -9.73
C GLY A 117 12.58 7.36 -8.97
N SER A 118 13.15 7.48 -7.78
CA SER A 118 13.72 6.36 -7.01
C SER A 118 13.25 6.30 -5.56
N THR A 119 12.99 7.46 -4.95
CA THR A 119 12.44 7.57 -3.60
C THR A 119 10.94 7.29 -3.66
N ASP A 120 10.46 6.43 -2.76
CA ASP A 120 9.02 6.20 -2.58
C ASP A 120 8.33 7.47 -2.06
N ASP A 121 7.60 8.13 -2.96
CA ASP A 121 6.88 9.38 -2.72
C ASP A 121 5.41 9.14 -2.33
N THR A 122 4.98 7.89 -2.16
CA THR A 122 3.57 7.53 -1.89
C THR A 122 2.99 8.28 -0.69
N LYS A 123 3.75 8.42 0.39
CA LYS A 123 3.30 9.13 1.60
C LYS A 123 3.11 10.63 1.38
N ALA A 124 3.91 11.24 0.52
CA ALA A 124 3.76 12.65 0.18
C ALA A 124 2.48 12.87 -0.63
N PHE A 125 2.18 11.99 -1.59
CA PHE A 125 0.91 12.00 -2.32
C PHE A 125 -0.30 11.80 -1.41
N GLN A 126 -0.22 10.88 -0.43
CA GLN A 126 -1.29 10.69 0.57
C GLN A 126 -1.52 11.96 1.40
N ALA A 127 -0.45 12.62 1.83
CA ALA A 127 -0.54 13.82 2.65
C ALA A 127 -1.09 15.01 1.86
N ALA A 128 -0.62 15.20 0.62
CA ALA A 128 -1.14 16.23 -0.29
C ALA A 128 -2.64 16.03 -0.56
N TRP A 129 -3.06 14.80 -0.84
CA TRP A 129 -4.47 14.47 -1.03
C TRP A 129 -5.30 14.74 0.22
N ALA A 130 -4.82 14.35 1.40
CA ALA A 130 -5.52 14.57 2.67
C ALA A 130 -5.68 16.06 3.01
N ALA A 131 -4.76 16.92 2.54
CA ALA A 131 -4.88 18.37 2.66
C ALA A 131 -5.90 18.93 1.65
N ALA A 132 -5.79 18.54 0.37
CA ALA A 132 -6.67 18.98 -0.70
C ALA A 132 -8.13 18.59 -0.46
N CYS A 133 -8.36 17.38 0.03
CA CYS A 133 -9.68 16.85 0.39
C CYS A 133 -10.50 17.78 1.32
N LYS A 134 -9.84 18.63 2.12
CA LYS A 134 -10.51 19.53 3.07
C LYS A 134 -10.91 20.88 2.46
N VAL A 135 -10.52 21.14 1.22
CA VAL A 135 -10.64 22.44 0.57
C VAL A 135 -11.35 22.28 -0.77
N GLU A 136 -12.45 23.02 -0.92
CA GLU A 136 -13.24 23.07 -2.16
C GLU A 136 -12.42 23.67 -3.30
N ALA A 137 -12.58 23.13 -4.51
CA ALA A 137 -11.87 23.57 -5.71
C ALA A 137 -10.33 23.62 -5.52
N SER A 138 -9.77 22.73 -4.70
CA SER A 138 -8.34 22.66 -4.47
C SER A 138 -7.61 21.99 -5.62
N VAL A 139 -6.34 22.36 -5.80
CA VAL A 139 -5.47 21.80 -6.83
C VAL A 139 -4.34 21.03 -6.16
N ILE A 140 -4.22 19.75 -6.45
CA ILE A 140 -3.02 18.98 -6.13
C ILE A 140 -2.09 19.13 -7.33
N ASP A 141 -0.90 19.68 -7.10
CA ASP A 141 0.09 19.95 -8.13
C ASP A 141 1.19 18.87 -8.12
N VAL A 142 1.35 18.19 -9.25
CA VAL A 142 2.44 17.24 -9.53
C VAL A 142 3.34 17.90 -10.57
N PRO A 143 4.42 18.58 -10.13
CA PRO A 143 5.12 19.55 -10.97
C PRO A 143 5.92 18.89 -12.08
N ALA A 144 6.03 19.63 -13.20
CA ALA A 144 6.87 19.26 -14.33
C ALA A 144 8.33 19.03 -13.93
N LYS A 145 9.08 18.32 -14.79
CA LYS A 145 10.51 18.00 -14.63
C LYS A 145 10.86 17.05 -13.47
N HIS A 146 9.86 16.56 -12.74
CA HIS A 146 10.03 15.58 -11.67
C HIS A 146 9.47 14.22 -12.08
N VAL A 147 10.05 13.17 -11.49
CA VAL A 147 9.58 11.79 -11.65
C VAL A 147 9.27 11.23 -10.27
N PHE A 148 8.02 10.88 -10.01
CA PHE A 148 7.56 10.42 -8.70
C PHE A 148 7.34 8.92 -8.73
N LEU A 149 8.11 8.17 -7.92
CA LEU A 149 7.85 6.75 -7.71
C LEU A 149 6.72 6.62 -6.69
N VAL A 150 5.57 6.15 -7.14
CA VAL A 150 4.35 6.06 -6.33
C VAL A 150 3.86 4.62 -6.35
N GLY A 151 3.77 3.99 -5.19
CA GLY A 151 3.18 2.66 -5.03
C GLY A 151 1.65 2.69 -5.06
N PRO A 152 0.99 1.54 -4.87
CA PRO A 152 -0.47 1.49 -4.85
C PRO A 152 -1.09 2.42 -3.81
N ILE A 153 -2.02 3.26 -4.28
CA ILE A 153 -2.63 4.32 -3.47
C ILE A 153 -4.09 4.51 -3.86
N SER A 154 -4.92 4.73 -2.84
CA SER A 154 -6.33 5.08 -2.99
C SER A 154 -6.58 6.51 -2.52
N PHE A 155 -6.92 7.36 -3.47
CA PHE A 155 -7.43 8.71 -3.30
C PHE A 155 -8.94 8.64 -3.06
N SER A 156 -9.33 8.15 -1.88
CA SER A 156 -10.74 8.02 -1.50
C SER A 156 -11.24 9.23 -0.71
N GLY A 157 -12.48 9.64 -0.97
CA GLY A 157 -12.99 10.88 -0.39
C GLY A 157 -14.49 11.00 -0.20
N PRO A 158 -15.19 10.09 0.50
CA PRO A 158 -16.63 10.22 0.73
C PRO A 158 -17.02 11.51 1.47
N TYR A 159 -16.04 12.20 2.06
CA TYR A 159 -16.20 13.48 2.76
C TYR A 159 -15.24 14.56 2.23
N CYS A 160 -14.64 14.35 1.05
CA CYS A 160 -13.85 15.38 0.43
C CYS A 160 -14.75 16.48 -0.11
N GLN A 161 -14.24 17.71 -0.08
CA GLN A 161 -14.85 18.81 -0.81
C GLN A 161 -14.82 18.52 -2.32
N HIS A 162 -15.72 19.18 -3.04
CA HIS A 162 -15.93 18.96 -4.47
C HIS A 162 -14.95 19.76 -5.32
N ASP A 163 -14.92 19.45 -6.62
CA ASP A 163 -14.16 20.15 -7.66
C ASP A 163 -12.63 20.13 -7.46
N ILE A 164 -12.12 19.08 -6.83
CA ILE A 164 -10.67 18.87 -6.68
C ILE A 164 -10.06 18.64 -8.07
N VAL A 165 -8.96 19.35 -8.33
CA VAL A 165 -8.16 19.23 -9.55
C VAL A 165 -6.86 18.51 -9.21
N PHE A 166 -6.60 17.41 -9.90
CA PHE A 166 -5.31 16.74 -9.92
C PHE A 166 -4.52 17.23 -11.15
N GLN A 167 -3.63 18.20 -10.94
CA GLN A 167 -2.77 18.79 -11.96
C GLN A 167 -1.50 17.94 -12.09
N LEU A 168 -1.41 17.17 -13.17
CA LEU A 168 -0.30 16.28 -13.50
C LEU A 168 0.53 16.86 -14.64
N ASP A 169 1.63 17.54 -14.32
CA ASP A 169 2.59 18.03 -15.32
C ASP A 169 3.93 17.29 -15.28
N GLY A 170 4.23 16.61 -14.16
CA GLY A 170 5.37 15.71 -14.00
C GLY A 170 5.11 14.28 -14.49
N LYS A 171 6.00 13.35 -14.11
CA LYS A 171 5.85 11.92 -14.38
C LYS A 171 5.58 11.15 -13.09
N ILE A 172 4.59 10.26 -13.08
CA ILE A 172 4.37 9.28 -12.02
C ILE A 172 4.77 7.91 -12.57
N VAL A 173 5.59 7.16 -11.86
CA VAL A 173 6.05 5.81 -12.26
C VAL A 173 5.64 4.77 -11.22
N ALA A 174 5.15 3.62 -11.68
CA ALA A 174 4.79 2.52 -10.80
C ALA A 174 6.04 1.74 -10.35
N PRO A 175 6.06 1.18 -9.14
CA PRO A 175 7.12 0.27 -8.73
C PRO A 175 7.04 -1.05 -9.50
N THR A 176 8.20 -1.58 -9.90
CA THR A 176 8.30 -2.85 -10.64
C THR A 176 8.38 -4.07 -9.72
N GLY A 177 8.78 -3.91 -8.46
CA GLY A 177 8.90 -5.02 -7.51
C GLY A 177 7.56 -5.40 -6.89
N SER A 178 7.20 -6.69 -6.94
CA SER A 178 5.94 -7.22 -6.38
C SER A 178 5.75 -6.93 -4.89
N SER A 179 6.83 -6.78 -4.13
CA SER A 179 6.81 -6.41 -2.71
C SER A 179 6.14 -5.05 -2.44
N HIS A 180 6.17 -4.13 -3.41
CA HIS A 180 5.54 -2.81 -3.28
C HIS A 180 4.02 -2.85 -3.43
N TRP A 181 3.47 -3.92 -4.01
CA TRP A 181 2.05 -4.03 -4.32
C TRP A 181 1.25 -4.69 -3.20
N GLY A 182 1.93 -5.47 -2.34
CA GLY A 182 1.29 -6.18 -1.23
C GLY A 182 0.19 -7.13 -1.70
N SER A 183 -0.75 -7.45 -0.81
CA SER A 183 -1.91 -8.32 -1.10
C SER A 183 -3.24 -7.55 -1.14
N GLY A 184 -3.19 -6.21 -1.16
CA GLY A 184 -4.32 -5.36 -0.78
C GLY A 184 -5.06 -4.72 -1.94
N LEU A 185 -4.40 -3.82 -2.67
CA LEU A 185 -5.00 -3.07 -3.77
C LEU A 185 -4.69 -3.76 -5.10
N LEU A 186 -5.73 -4.08 -5.86
CA LEU A 186 -5.58 -4.53 -7.25
C LEU A 186 -5.27 -3.36 -8.19
N GLN A 187 -5.65 -2.15 -7.80
CA GLN A 187 -5.46 -0.92 -8.55
C GLN A 187 -4.19 -0.20 -8.08
N TRP A 188 -3.42 0.30 -9.05
CA TRP A 188 -2.26 1.14 -8.76
C TRP A 188 -2.66 2.52 -8.24
N LEU A 189 -3.42 3.28 -9.03
CA LEU A 189 -3.97 4.57 -8.64
C LEU A 189 -5.49 4.46 -8.64
N GLU A 190 -6.11 4.52 -7.48
CA GLU A 190 -7.56 4.49 -7.34
C GLU A 190 -8.08 5.87 -6.94
N PHE A 191 -9.02 6.42 -7.70
CA PHE A 191 -9.81 7.59 -7.31
C PHE A 191 -11.24 7.13 -7.06
N THR A 192 -11.76 7.28 -5.84
CA THR A 192 -13.04 6.67 -5.47
C THR A 192 -13.85 7.48 -4.47
N LYS A 193 -15.18 7.48 -4.62
CA LYS A 193 -16.13 8.20 -3.78
C LYS A 193 -15.88 9.72 -3.78
N LEU A 194 -15.73 10.30 -4.97
CA LEU A 194 -15.47 11.74 -5.16
C LEU A 194 -16.61 12.38 -5.95
N VAL A 195 -16.81 13.68 -5.75
CA VAL A 195 -17.74 14.51 -6.51
C VAL A 195 -16.92 15.61 -7.18
N GLY A 196 -16.93 15.66 -8.51
CA GLY A 196 -16.17 16.66 -9.27
C GLY A 196 -14.65 16.48 -9.16
N LEU A 197 -14.11 15.32 -9.57
CA LEU A 197 -12.66 15.19 -9.75
C LEU A 197 -12.30 15.56 -11.19
N THR A 198 -11.34 16.47 -11.37
CA THR A 198 -10.71 16.74 -12.67
C THR A 198 -9.25 16.30 -12.64
N ILE A 199 -8.84 15.43 -13.56
CA ILE A 199 -7.42 15.11 -13.79
C ILE A 199 -7.00 15.80 -15.08
N LYS A 200 -5.97 16.64 -15.03
CA LYS A 200 -5.49 17.40 -16.19
C LYS A 200 -3.98 17.65 -16.11
N GLY A 201 -3.39 18.14 -17.19
CA GLY A 201 -1.97 18.51 -17.26
C GLY A 201 -1.26 17.79 -18.41
N SER A 202 0.00 18.17 -18.66
CA SER A 202 0.80 17.65 -19.77
C SER A 202 1.72 16.48 -19.39
N GLY A 203 1.59 15.98 -18.17
CA GLY A 203 2.47 14.98 -17.57
C GLY A 203 2.21 13.56 -18.06
N THR A 204 2.81 12.59 -17.37
CA THR A 204 2.74 11.18 -17.76
C THR A 204 2.50 10.28 -16.56
N ILE A 205 1.60 9.31 -16.71
CA ILE A 205 1.42 8.19 -15.77
C ILE A 205 2.00 6.95 -16.45
N ASP A 206 3.09 6.43 -15.89
CA ASP A 206 3.82 5.29 -16.42
C ASP A 206 3.67 4.07 -15.51
N GLY A 207 2.82 3.13 -15.95
CA GLY A 207 2.49 1.93 -15.19
C GLY A 207 3.61 0.89 -15.08
N ASN A 208 4.75 1.07 -15.76
CA ASN A 208 5.81 0.07 -15.84
C ASN A 208 5.28 -1.34 -16.17
N GLY A 209 4.30 -1.43 -17.08
CA GLY A 209 3.56 -2.66 -17.42
C GLY A 209 4.44 -3.81 -17.94
N ALA A 210 5.58 -3.49 -18.54
CA ALA A 210 6.55 -4.42 -19.12
C ALA A 210 6.83 -5.66 -18.26
N VAL A 211 7.05 -5.45 -16.96
CA VAL A 211 7.44 -6.52 -16.04
C VAL A 211 6.33 -7.53 -15.74
N TRP A 212 5.07 -7.20 -16.08
CA TRP A 212 3.91 -8.03 -15.73
C TRP A 212 3.44 -8.94 -16.88
N TRP A 213 3.49 -8.46 -18.12
CA TRP A 213 3.01 -9.22 -19.29
C TRP A 213 4.11 -9.99 -20.04
N GLN A 214 5.39 -9.73 -19.77
CA GLN A 214 6.51 -10.47 -20.38
C GLN A 214 6.74 -11.85 -19.73
N SER A 215 6.10 -12.13 -18.58
CA SER A 215 6.19 -13.39 -17.86
C SER A 215 5.02 -14.34 -18.08
N ALA A 216 4.12 -14.04 -19.04
CA ALA A 216 3.10 -15.00 -19.44
C ALA A 216 3.74 -16.02 -20.39
N PRO A 217 3.92 -17.30 -20.01
CA PRO A 217 4.16 -18.32 -21.01
C PRO A 217 2.92 -18.31 -21.91
N TYR A 218 3.08 -17.90 -23.16
CA TYR A 218 2.19 -18.41 -24.18
C TYR A 218 2.44 -19.92 -24.15
N ASP A 219 1.45 -20.69 -23.73
CA ASP A 219 1.43 -22.11 -23.98
C ASP A 219 1.47 -22.26 -25.50
N ASP A 220 2.68 -22.41 -26.05
CA ASP A 220 2.88 -22.90 -27.40
C ASP A 220 2.30 -24.31 -27.41
N ASP A 221 1.01 -24.41 -27.70
CA ASP A 221 0.27 -25.67 -27.74
C ASP A 221 0.94 -26.58 -28.80
N PRO A 222 1.70 -27.63 -28.43
CA PRO A 222 2.55 -28.36 -29.37
C PRO A 222 1.78 -29.23 -30.37
N TRP A 223 0.44 -29.12 -30.38
CA TRP A 223 -0.46 -30.04 -31.07
C TRP A 223 -0.95 -29.54 -32.44
N MET A 224 -0.55 -28.34 -32.88
CA MET A 224 -0.99 -27.75 -34.16
C MET A 224 -0.04 -27.96 -35.35
N ILE A 225 0.95 -28.87 -35.27
CA ILE A 225 1.74 -29.27 -36.45
C ILE A 225 1.83 -30.79 -36.56
N LYS A 226 0.76 -31.41 -37.09
CA LYS A 226 0.85 -32.57 -38.00
C LYS A 226 -0.53 -32.86 -38.60
N GLN A 227 -0.79 -32.25 -39.76
CA GLN A 227 -1.66 -32.85 -40.76
C GLN A 227 -0.80 -33.08 -42.01
N SER A 228 -0.44 -34.35 -42.21
CA SER A 228 0.08 -34.91 -43.47
C SER A 228 -1.07 -35.37 -44.33
#